data_AF-A0A8S3WTL5-F1
#
_entry.id   AF-A0A8S3WTL5-F1
#
_cell.length_a   1.000
_cell.length_b   1.000
_cell.length_c   1.000
_cell.angle_alpha   90.00
_cell.angle_beta   90.00
_cell.angle_gamma   90.00
#
_symmetry.space_group_name_H-M   'P 1'
#
loop_
_entity.id
_entity.type
_entity.pdbx_description
1 polymer ?
#
loop_
_entity_poly.entity_id
_entity_poly.type
_entity_poly.pdbx_seq_one_letter_code
_entity_poly.pdbx_strand_id
1 'polypeptide(L)'
;MDDNSVIDKDTPIEAQRLAVQCYINLQNYHVSMQAMLNKDFVNELLNILQRIDIGLKIMSCTALSGLMTEQISKELFTSGKGEEDGFYVLKRLKSPFPTLRALAEAPAPHQDPVFVCNFQIPNADSSLEINVRASKFPLMMSKPMSFSNRNVIRDDPHLRTYLLRLRMWFGDPAKSLHYFEIDDAHYEVRCRDKRDEVSSSLKQKAILLAEFVSEAMSGLTQERDCSLPSVDLHLADLMTALKSNLVGLGFVKCGGSLERALLYKVLADRSGLPCALHRATSGHAWCEVAVPELDPEDSEQTEENYPAGLLRANYVVDLTERPGRLLPRGCFKTQRICGPTCDARYTARAPPEVCKCQD
;
A
#
# COMPACT_ATOMS: atom_id res chain seq x y z
N MET A 1 62.62 7.49 -6.82
CA MET A 1 61.48 8.42 -6.97
C MET A 1 60.33 7.51 -7.34
N ASP A 2 59.62 7.07 -6.31
CA ASP A 2 58.69 5.95 -6.39
C ASP A 2 57.38 6.42 -7.00
N ASP A 3 57.03 5.76 -8.10
CA ASP A 3 55.82 5.92 -8.88
C ASP A 3 54.69 5.15 -8.15
N ASN A 4 54.04 5.81 -7.19
CA ASN A 4 52.86 5.28 -6.52
C ASN A 4 51.62 5.55 -7.39
N SER A 5 51.43 4.74 -8.44
CA SER A 5 50.15 4.61 -9.10
C SER A 5 49.17 3.94 -8.15
N VAL A 6 48.32 4.76 -7.51
CA VAL A 6 47.19 4.33 -6.69
C VAL A 6 46.31 3.43 -7.55
N ILE A 7 46.24 2.16 -7.18
CA ILE A 7 45.36 1.17 -7.80
C ILE A 7 43.92 1.63 -7.52
N ASP A 8 43.30 2.16 -8.57
CA ASP A 8 41.89 2.52 -8.60
C ASP A 8 41.08 1.23 -8.43
N LYS A 9 40.55 1.02 -7.23
CA LYS A 9 39.61 -0.05 -6.98
C LYS A 9 38.24 0.48 -7.43
N ASP A 10 38.00 0.48 -8.73
CA ASP A 10 36.65 0.53 -9.28
C ASP A 10 35.85 -0.54 -8.55
N THR A 11 35.01 -0.12 -7.61
CA THR A 11 34.31 -1.08 -6.77
C THR A 11 33.28 -1.78 -7.64
N PRO A 12 33.05 -3.11 -7.47
CA PRO A 12 31.98 -3.82 -8.18
C PRO A 12 30.60 -3.17 -8.05
N ILE A 13 30.41 -2.26 -7.08
CA ILE A 13 29.20 -1.48 -6.87
C ILE A 13 29.10 -0.30 -7.86
N GLU A 14 30.20 0.40 -8.16
CA GLU A 14 30.21 1.52 -9.12
C GLU A 14 29.91 1.04 -10.54
N ALA A 15 30.49 -0.08 -10.95
CA ALA A 15 30.15 -0.72 -12.22
C ALA A 15 28.66 -1.05 -12.33
N GLN A 16 28.04 -1.49 -11.22
CA GLN A 16 26.60 -1.74 -11.18
C GLN A 16 25.76 -0.46 -11.22
N ARG A 17 26.20 0.60 -10.54
CA ARG A 17 25.52 1.90 -10.61
C ARG A 17 25.55 2.43 -12.05
N LEU A 18 26.70 2.37 -12.72
CA LEU A 18 26.83 2.73 -14.13
C LEU A 18 25.90 1.90 -15.02
N ALA A 19 25.87 0.57 -14.82
CA ALA A 19 24.99 -0.31 -15.58
C ALA A 19 23.51 0.05 -15.40
N VAL A 20 23.06 0.26 -14.15
CA VAL A 20 21.67 0.66 -13.87
C VAL A 20 21.36 2.05 -14.43
N GLN A 21 22.29 2.99 -14.38
CA GLN A 21 22.13 4.30 -15.02
C GLN A 21 21.94 4.17 -16.55
N CYS A 22 22.72 3.30 -17.19
CA CYS A 22 22.54 3.01 -18.62
C CYS A 22 21.14 2.46 -18.90
N TYR A 23 20.61 1.57 -18.04
CA TYR A 23 19.25 1.04 -18.19
C TYR A 23 18.20 2.14 -18.11
N ILE A 24 18.30 3.05 -17.14
CA ILE A 24 17.39 4.20 -17.02
C ILE A 24 17.41 5.03 -18.31
N ASN A 25 18.61 5.37 -18.81
CA ASN A 25 18.75 6.17 -20.03
C ASN A 25 18.18 5.46 -21.27
N LEU A 26 18.30 4.14 -21.34
CA LEU A 26 17.80 3.34 -22.46
C LEU A 26 16.27 3.24 -22.51
N GLN A 27 15.56 3.52 -21.41
CA GLN A 27 14.09 3.48 -21.37
C GLN A 27 13.43 4.53 -22.27
N ASN A 28 14.14 5.61 -22.58
CA ASN A 28 13.68 6.64 -23.52
C ASN A 28 13.61 6.14 -24.97
N TYR A 29 14.16 4.96 -25.27
CA TYR A 29 14.19 4.37 -26.61
C TYR A 29 13.32 3.12 -26.66
N HIS A 30 12.25 3.17 -27.47
CA HIS A 30 11.27 2.08 -27.57
C HIS A 30 11.90 0.70 -27.86
N VAL A 31 12.85 0.62 -28.79
CA VAL A 31 13.51 -0.66 -29.15
C VAL A 31 14.31 -1.23 -27.96
N SER A 32 15.06 -0.38 -27.26
CA SER A 32 15.86 -0.77 -26.10
C SER A 32 14.96 -1.16 -24.93
N MET A 33 13.88 -0.41 -24.71
CA MET A 33 12.87 -0.74 -23.70
C MET A 33 12.28 -2.13 -23.94
N GLN A 34 11.86 -2.43 -25.17
CA GLN A 34 11.34 -3.76 -25.52
C GLN A 34 12.35 -4.88 -25.29
N ALA A 35 13.65 -4.64 -25.56
CA ALA A 35 14.70 -5.62 -25.27
C ALA A 35 14.90 -5.88 -23.75
N MET A 36 14.66 -4.86 -22.92
CA MET A 36 14.72 -4.96 -21.45
C MET A 36 13.49 -5.66 -20.84
N LEU A 37 12.37 -5.78 -21.57
CA LEU A 37 11.15 -6.46 -21.11
C LEU A 37 11.27 -7.99 -21.16
N ASN A 38 12.29 -8.54 -20.51
CA ASN A 38 12.48 -9.97 -20.38
C ASN A 38 12.64 -10.38 -18.90
N LYS A 39 12.31 -11.64 -18.64
CA LYS A 39 12.25 -12.19 -17.26
C LYS A 39 13.60 -12.10 -16.54
N ASP A 40 14.68 -12.37 -17.23
CA ASP A 40 16.01 -12.46 -16.62
C ASP A 40 16.48 -11.07 -16.18
N PHE A 41 16.24 -10.06 -17.02
CA PHE A 41 16.55 -8.67 -16.72
C PHE A 41 15.76 -8.12 -15.52
N VAL A 42 14.44 -8.35 -15.48
CA VAL A 42 13.60 -7.93 -14.34
C VAL A 42 14.07 -8.61 -13.04
N ASN A 43 14.42 -9.90 -13.10
CA ASN A 43 14.97 -10.62 -11.95
C ASN A 43 16.33 -10.08 -11.49
N GLU A 44 17.18 -9.64 -12.43
CA GLU A 44 18.46 -9.01 -12.10
C GLU A 44 18.25 -7.71 -11.29
N LEU A 45 17.33 -6.84 -11.75
CA LEU A 45 16.97 -5.63 -11.01
C LEU A 45 16.39 -5.95 -9.62
N LEU A 46 15.52 -6.96 -9.53
CA LEU A 46 14.99 -7.45 -8.24
C LEU A 46 16.09 -7.99 -7.30
N ASN A 47 17.09 -8.68 -7.84
CA ASN A 47 18.23 -9.16 -7.06
C ASN A 47 19.11 -8.00 -6.57
N ILE A 48 19.26 -6.95 -7.38
CA ILE A 48 19.94 -5.72 -6.96
C ILE A 48 19.20 -5.06 -5.79
N LEU A 49 17.86 -5.06 -5.79
CA LEU A 49 17.07 -4.55 -4.66
C LEU A 49 17.30 -5.27 -3.33
N GLN A 50 17.89 -6.48 -3.34
CA GLN A 50 18.23 -7.20 -2.11
C GLN A 50 19.60 -6.79 -1.52
N ARG A 51 20.41 -6.02 -2.24
CA ARG A 51 21.76 -5.61 -1.81
C ARG A 51 21.74 -4.54 -0.73
N ILE A 52 22.85 -4.36 0.00
CA ILE A 52 22.93 -3.39 1.10
C ILE A 52 23.01 -1.93 0.58
N ASP A 53 23.60 -1.72 -0.60
CA ASP A 53 23.83 -0.39 -1.18
C ASP A 53 22.52 0.35 -1.50
N ILE A 54 22.31 1.49 -0.84
CA ILE A 54 21.07 2.28 -0.92
C ILE A 54 20.98 3.03 -2.25
N GLY A 55 22.08 3.60 -2.74
CA GLY A 55 22.10 4.32 -4.02
C GLY A 55 21.72 3.41 -5.19
N LEU A 56 22.32 2.22 -5.24
CA LEU A 56 22.03 1.22 -6.25
C LEU A 56 20.58 0.71 -6.18
N LYS A 57 20.00 0.58 -4.98
CA LYS A 57 18.58 0.28 -4.79
C LYS A 57 17.67 1.35 -5.38
N ILE A 58 17.96 2.62 -5.11
CA ILE A 58 17.17 3.75 -5.63
C ILE A 58 17.19 3.73 -7.16
N MET A 59 18.38 3.62 -7.76
CA MET A 59 18.52 3.57 -9.22
C MET A 59 17.77 2.36 -9.82
N SER A 60 17.83 1.20 -9.16
CA SER A 60 17.13 0.00 -9.62
C SER A 60 15.62 0.14 -9.50
N CYS A 61 15.12 0.80 -8.46
CA CYS A 61 13.70 1.15 -8.34
C CYS A 61 13.28 2.10 -9.47
N THR A 62 14.06 3.14 -9.77
CA THR A 62 13.78 4.06 -10.89
C THR A 62 13.71 3.31 -12.22
N ALA A 63 14.68 2.43 -12.49
CA ALA A 63 14.67 1.59 -13.68
C ALA A 63 13.42 0.68 -13.71
N LEU A 64 13.09 -0.01 -12.62
CA LEU A 64 11.88 -0.83 -12.56
C LEU A 64 10.60 -0.01 -12.77
N SER A 65 10.49 1.18 -12.17
CA SER A 65 9.34 2.06 -12.33
C SER A 65 9.09 2.44 -13.79
N GLY A 66 10.15 2.75 -14.55
CA GLY A 66 10.01 3.03 -15.98
C GLY A 66 9.56 1.82 -16.79
N LEU A 67 10.10 0.63 -16.52
CA LEU A 67 9.64 -0.61 -17.18
C LEU A 67 8.18 -0.94 -16.84
N MET A 68 7.75 -0.68 -15.61
CA MET A 68 6.40 -0.98 -15.12
C MET A 68 5.30 -0.11 -15.78
N THR A 69 5.65 0.84 -16.65
CA THR A 69 4.71 1.48 -17.55
C THR A 69 4.16 0.50 -18.60
N GLU A 70 4.95 -0.50 -18.99
CA GLU A 70 4.62 -1.53 -19.96
C GLU A 70 3.91 -2.72 -19.29
N GLN A 71 2.81 -3.18 -19.90
CA GLN A 71 2.00 -4.26 -19.35
C GLN A 71 2.78 -5.57 -19.20
N ILE A 72 3.66 -5.88 -20.16
CA ILE A 72 4.53 -7.07 -20.14
C ILE A 72 5.45 -7.05 -18.91
N SER A 73 6.00 -5.88 -18.53
CA SER A 73 6.83 -5.78 -17.33
C SER A 73 6.03 -6.09 -16.07
N LYS A 74 4.78 -5.63 -15.99
CA LYS A 74 3.91 -5.93 -14.83
C LYS A 74 3.63 -7.43 -14.72
N GLU A 75 3.40 -8.11 -15.84
CA GLU A 75 3.22 -9.57 -15.89
C GLU A 75 4.49 -10.31 -15.47
N LEU A 76 5.66 -9.86 -15.94
CA LEU A 76 6.95 -10.44 -15.57
C LEU A 76 7.28 -10.24 -14.08
N PHE A 77 7.04 -9.03 -13.57
CA PHE A 77 7.26 -8.68 -12.16
C PHE A 77 6.37 -9.51 -11.23
N THR A 78 5.12 -9.72 -11.63
CA THR A 78 4.17 -10.56 -10.90
C THR A 78 4.40 -12.06 -11.14
N SER A 79 5.40 -12.46 -11.96
CA SER A 79 5.63 -13.84 -12.41
C SER A 79 4.38 -14.52 -13.00
N GLY A 80 3.46 -13.73 -13.57
CA GLY A 80 2.14 -14.20 -14.02
C GLY A 80 1.25 -14.76 -12.90
N LYS A 81 1.56 -14.46 -11.64
CA LYS A 81 0.87 -14.96 -10.42
C LYS A 81 0.46 -13.87 -9.43
N GLY A 82 0.90 -12.64 -9.63
CA GLY A 82 0.43 -11.49 -8.87
C GLY A 82 -0.93 -11.08 -9.39
N GLU A 83 -1.83 -10.80 -8.45
CA GLU A 83 -3.20 -10.42 -8.76
C GLU A 83 -3.19 -9.10 -9.54
N GLU A 84 -3.80 -9.12 -10.72
CA GLU A 84 -4.12 -7.94 -11.50
C GLU A 84 -4.87 -6.94 -10.58
N ASP A 85 -4.23 -5.83 -10.24
CA ASP A 85 -4.79 -4.65 -9.56
C ASP A 85 -5.61 -4.90 -8.28
N GLY A 86 -5.21 -5.89 -7.48
CA GLY A 86 -5.86 -6.19 -6.21
C GLY A 86 -4.96 -6.84 -5.17
N PHE A 87 -5.47 -6.92 -3.95
CA PHE A 87 -4.92 -7.79 -2.93
C PHE A 87 -6.05 -8.32 -2.05
N TYR A 88 -5.82 -9.47 -1.40
CA TYR A 88 -6.71 -10.01 -0.38
C TYR A 88 -5.98 -10.28 0.93
N VAL A 89 -6.73 -10.28 2.03
CA VAL A 89 -6.21 -10.53 3.39
C VAL A 89 -7.20 -11.38 4.17
N LEU A 90 -6.74 -12.52 4.67
CA LEU A 90 -7.48 -13.35 5.62
C LEU A 90 -7.58 -12.63 6.97
N LYS A 91 -8.78 -12.56 7.56
CA LYS A 91 -8.98 -12.03 8.92
C LYS A 91 -8.21 -12.82 9.98
N ARG A 92 -8.09 -14.15 9.82
CA ARG A 92 -7.32 -15.02 10.72
C ARG A 92 -6.31 -15.86 9.96
N LEU A 93 -5.11 -15.98 10.52
CA LEU A 93 -3.95 -16.62 9.87
C LEU A 93 -3.76 -18.05 10.37
N LYS A 94 -4.79 -18.89 10.24
CA LYS A 94 -4.82 -20.27 10.79
C LYS A 94 -4.35 -21.35 9.82
N SER A 95 -4.25 -21.04 8.52
CA SER A 95 -3.97 -22.00 7.46
C SER A 95 -3.10 -21.35 6.37
N PRO A 96 -2.46 -22.16 5.50
CA PRO A 96 -1.81 -21.63 4.30
C PRO A 96 -2.79 -20.81 3.47
N PHE A 97 -2.27 -19.75 2.85
CA PHE A 97 -3.06 -18.76 2.13
C PHE A 97 -3.77 -19.41 0.91
N PRO A 98 -5.10 -19.56 0.92
CA PRO A 98 -5.83 -20.20 -0.16
C PRO A 98 -5.89 -19.26 -1.37
N THR A 99 -6.05 -19.82 -2.57
CA THR A 99 -6.26 -19.02 -3.79
C THR A 99 -7.66 -18.41 -3.79
N LEU A 100 -7.86 -17.28 -4.49
CA LEU A 100 -9.19 -16.69 -4.66
C LEU A 100 -10.21 -17.66 -5.26
N ARG A 101 -9.77 -18.52 -6.20
CA ARG A 101 -10.63 -19.56 -6.78
C ARG A 101 -11.09 -20.55 -5.71
N ALA A 102 -10.16 -21.07 -4.90
CA ALA A 102 -10.49 -21.99 -3.82
C ALA A 102 -11.42 -21.36 -2.77
N LEU A 103 -11.25 -20.07 -2.50
CA LEU A 103 -12.13 -19.32 -1.61
C LEU A 103 -13.54 -19.15 -2.19
N ALA A 104 -13.66 -18.89 -3.48
CA ALA A 104 -14.95 -18.69 -4.14
C ALA A 104 -15.76 -19.98 -4.29
N GLU A 105 -15.08 -21.12 -4.41
CA GLU A 105 -15.68 -22.45 -4.50
C GLU A 105 -15.94 -23.08 -3.12
N ALA A 106 -15.54 -22.40 -2.03
CA ALA A 106 -15.67 -22.94 -0.68
C ALA A 106 -17.15 -23.17 -0.30
N PRO A 107 -17.51 -24.37 0.21
CA PRO A 107 -18.86 -24.67 0.63
C PRO A 107 -19.21 -23.91 1.91
N ALA A 108 -20.48 -23.53 2.05
CA ALA A 108 -21.00 -23.01 3.31
C ALA A 108 -20.94 -24.10 4.41
N PRO A 109 -20.78 -23.72 5.70
CA PRO A 109 -20.74 -22.35 6.23
C PRO A 109 -19.37 -21.69 6.11
N HIS A 110 -19.39 -20.40 5.76
CA HIS A 110 -18.20 -19.54 5.67
C HIS A 110 -17.68 -19.20 7.05
N GLN A 111 -16.42 -19.55 7.37
CA GLN A 111 -15.88 -19.45 8.73
C GLN A 111 -15.15 -18.13 9.02
N ASP A 112 -14.22 -17.73 8.15
CA ASP A 112 -13.41 -16.54 8.35
C ASP A 112 -13.48 -15.64 7.11
N PRO A 113 -13.75 -14.33 7.27
CA PRO A 113 -13.82 -13.41 6.14
C PRO A 113 -12.44 -13.18 5.53
N VAL A 114 -12.46 -13.00 4.22
CA VAL A 114 -11.32 -12.63 3.40
C VAL A 114 -11.61 -11.27 2.81
N PHE A 115 -10.86 -10.26 3.24
CA PHE A 115 -11.00 -8.92 2.72
C PHE A 115 -10.38 -8.86 1.33
N VAL A 116 -11.11 -8.33 0.37
CA VAL A 116 -10.62 -8.16 -1.01
C VAL A 116 -10.68 -6.68 -1.37
N CYS A 117 -9.59 -6.19 -1.95
CA CYS A 117 -9.55 -4.88 -2.60
C CYS A 117 -9.34 -5.11 -4.09
N ASN A 118 -10.33 -4.71 -4.90
CA ASN A 118 -10.23 -4.76 -6.35
C ASN A 118 -10.46 -3.36 -6.90
N PHE A 119 -9.51 -2.85 -7.69
CA PHE A 119 -9.61 -1.55 -8.35
C PHE A 119 -9.94 -1.64 -9.84
N GLN A 120 -10.12 -2.84 -10.37
CA GLN A 120 -10.50 -3.05 -11.75
C GLN A 120 -11.79 -2.29 -12.05
N ILE A 121 -11.74 -1.47 -13.11
CA ILE A 121 -12.92 -0.85 -13.68
C ILE A 121 -13.59 -1.96 -14.51
N PRO A 122 -14.85 -2.33 -14.25
CA PRO A 122 -15.55 -3.27 -15.11
C PRO A 122 -15.45 -2.77 -16.56
N ASN A 123 -14.95 -3.62 -17.47
CA ASN A 123 -14.66 -3.27 -18.86
C ASN A 123 -15.77 -2.39 -19.45
N ALA A 124 -15.35 -1.26 -20.03
CA ALA A 124 -16.17 -0.23 -20.65
C ALA A 124 -16.85 -0.66 -21.96
N ASP A 125 -17.20 -1.94 -22.11
CA ASP A 125 -18.04 -2.43 -23.21
C ASP A 125 -19.55 -2.18 -22.96
N SER A 126 -19.89 -1.59 -21.81
CA SER A 126 -21.20 -1.00 -21.57
C SER A 126 -21.04 0.52 -21.57
N SER A 127 -21.43 1.13 -22.69
CA SER A 127 -21.55 2.56 -22.93
C SER A 127 -22.38 3.29 -21.87
N LEU A 128 -21.78 3.55 -20.71
CA LEU A 128 -22.25 4.50 -19.72
C LEU A 128 -21.07 5.35 -19.30
N GLU A 129 -20.79 6.36 -20.13
CA GLU A 129 -20.25 7.61 -19.64
C GLU A 129 -21.08 8.01 -18.40
N ILE A 130 -20.45 7.99 -17.23
CA ILE A 130 -21.05 8.49 -16.01
C ILE A 130 -21.17 10.01 -16.19
N ASN A 131 -22.34 10.45 -16.67
CA ASN A 131 -22.67 11.85 -16.85
C ASN A 131 -22.88 12.50 -15.47
N VAL A 132 -21.95 13.39 -15.10
CA VAL A 132 -21.72 13.98 -13.76
C VAL A 132 -22.81 14.98 -13.33
N ARG A 133 -24.03 14.93 -13.87
CA ARG A 133 -25.09 15.93 -13.56
C ARG A 133 -26.46 15.41 -13.12
N ALA A 134 -26.67 14.10 -13.00
CA ALA A 134 -27.96 13.59 -12.54
C ALA A 134 -27.89 13.05 -11.10
N SER A 135 -28.12 13.93 -10.13
CA SER A 135 -28.61 13.52 -8.81
C SER A 135 -30.01 12.92 -8.98
N LYS A 136 -30.13 11.60 -8.85
CA LYS A 136 -31.30 10.84 -8.35
C LYS A 136 -31.01 9.35 -8.49
N PHE A 137 -30.81 8.67 -7.37
CA PHE A 137 -30.81 7.22 -7.29
C PHE A 137 -32.22 6.68 -7.57
N PRO A 138 -32.37 5.62 -8.38
CA PRO A 138 -33.37 4.61 -8.13
C PRO A 138 -32.70 3.32 -7.68
N LEU A 139 -33.06 2.85 -6.49
CA LEU A 139 -32.93 1.45 -6.08
C LEU A 139 -33.79 0.60 -7.04
N MET A 140 -33.17 0.02 -8.07
CA MET A 140 -33.79 -1.07 -8.82
C MET A 140 -32.86 -2.27 -8.87
N MET A 141 -33.33 -3.34 -8.24
CA MET A 141 -32.82 -4.69 -8.43
C MET A 141 -33.04 -5.08 -9.90
N SER A 142 -31.96 -5.23 -10.66
CA SER A 142 -31.99 -5.87 -11.96
C SER A 142 -31.45 -7.31 -11.85
N LYS A 143 -32.15 -8.21 -12.55
CA LYS A 143 -31.91 -9.66 -12.57
C LYS A 143 -30.50 -10.01 -13.06
N PRO A 144 -29.94 -11.17 -12.66
CA PRO A 144 -28.61 -11.56 -13.10
C PRO A 144 -28.64 -11.95 -14.58
N MET A 145 -27.97 -11.18 -15.42
CA MET A 145 -27.56 -11.65 -16.74
C MET A 145 -26.44 -12.67 -16.58
N SER A 146 -26.51 -13.73 -17.38
CA SER A 146 -25.51 -14.77 -17.49
C SER A 146 -24.15 -14.17 -17.85
N PHE A 147 -23.22 -14.14 -16.90
CA PHE A 147 -21.83 -13.76 -17.14
C PHE A 147 -20.95 -15.00 -17.07
N SER A 148 -20.23 -15.24 -18.17
CA SER A 148 -19.17 -16.23 -18.27
C SER A 148 -18.07 -15.97 -17.23
N ASN A 149 -17.97 -16.83 -16.23
CA ASN A 149 -16.78 -17.43 -15.61
C ASN A 149 -15.46 -16.64 -15.42
N ARG A 150 -15.42 -15.30 -15.45
CA ARG A 150 -14.15 -14.55 -15.30
C ARG A 150 -14.04 -13.64 -14.08
N ASN A 151 -15.13 -13.21 -13.43
CA ASN A 151 -15.03 -12.32 -12.28
C ASN A 151 -15.48 -13.02 -11.00
N VAL A 152 -14.53 -13.75 -10.39
CA VAL A 152 -14.69 -14.33 -9.06
C VAL A 152 -14.91 -13.23 -8.00
N ILE A 153 -14.34 -12.05 -8.22
CA ILE A 153 -14.43 -10.89 -7.33
C ILE A 153 -15.54 -9.95 -7.83
N ARG A 154 -16.46 -9.58 -6.93
CA ARG A 154 -17.50 -8.59 -7.20
C ARG A 154 -16.94 -7.17 -7.16
N ASP A 155 -17.55 -6.26 -7.92
CA ASP A 155 -17.25 -4.83 -7.87
C ASP A 155 -17.51 -4.24 -6.46
N ASP A 156 -16.66 -3.29 -6.05
CA ASP A 156 -16.79 -2.55 -4.78
C ASP A 156 -17.06 -1.07 -5.05
N PRO A 157 -18.34 -0.67 -5.17
CA PRO A 157 -18.70 0.71 -5.49
C PRO A 157 -18.34 1.69 -4.35
N HIS A 158 -18.27 1.20 -3.11
CA HIS A 158 -17.92 2.05 -1.97
C HIS A 158 -16.44 2.41 -2.02
N LEU A 159 -15.57 1.44 -2.28
CA LEU A 159 -14.14 1.69 -2.40
C LEU A 159 -13.85 2.68 -3.54
N ARG A 160 -14.54 2.56 -4.67
CA ARG A 160 -14.45 3.54 -5.78
C ARG A 160 -14.90 4.94 -5.33
N THR A 161 -16.01 5.03 -4.60
CA THR A 161 -16.51 6.30 -4.05
C THR A 161 -15.52 6.93 -3.08
N TYR A 162 -14.86 6.12 -2.25
CA TYR A 162 -13.83 6.61 -1.33
C TYR A 162 -12.64 7.20 -2.09
N LEU A 163 -12.14 6.50 -3.11
CA LEU A 163 -11.06 7.00 -3.95
C LEU A 163 -11.41 8.29 -4.70
N LEU A 164 -12.65 8.41 -5.19
CA LEU A 164 -13.12 9.65 -5.82
C LEU A 164 -13.11 10.81 -4.83
N ARG A 165 -13.58 10.60 -3.60
CA ARG A 165 -13.55 11.62 -2.53
C ARG A 165 -12.12 12.03 -2.20
N LEU A 166 -11.19 11.09 -2.11
CA LEU A 166 -9.77 11.38 -1.88
C LEU A 166 -9.13 12.16 -3.03
N ARG A 167 -9.47 11.83 -4.29
CA ARG A 167 -9.00 12.61 -5.45
C ARG A 167 -9.50 14.05 -5.42
N MET A 168 -10.73 14.28 -4.93
CA MET A 168 -11.26 15.63 -4.75
C MET A 168 -10.54 16.39 -3.63
N TRP A 169 -10.13 15.70 -2.56
CA TRP A 169 -9.45 16.32 -1.41
C TRP A 169 -7.96 16.57 -1.64
N PHE A 170 -7.27 15.59 -2.23
CA PHE A 170 -5.81 15.58 -2.33
C PHE A 170 -5.30 15.84 -3.75
N GLY A 171 -6.21 15.96 -4.72
CA GLY A 171 -5.88 16.05 -6.13
C GLY A 171 -5.63 14.68 -6.76
N ASP A 172 -5.35 14.69 -8.07
CA ASP A 172 -4.92 13.49 -8.77
C ASP A 172 -3.47 13.18 -8.38
N PRO A 173 -3.17 12.03 -7.75
CA PRO A 173 -1.79 11.69 -7.39
C PRO A 173 -0.87 11.68 -8.61
N ALA A 174 -1.36 11.34 -9.81
CA ALA A 174 -0.57 11.38 -11.04
C ALA A 174 -0.21 12.82 -11.47
N LYS A 175 -1.03 13.82 -11.12
CA LYS A 175 -0.77 15.25 -11.40
C LYS A 175 -0.07 15.96 -10.25
N SER A 176 -0.26 15.49 -9.03
CA SER A 176 0.45 15.99 -7.84
C SER A 176 1.92 15.57 -7.82
N LEU A 177 2.28 14.61 -8.66
CA LEU A 177 3.64 14.19 -9.02
C LEU A 177 4.26 15.04 -10.16
N HIS A 178 3.92 16.32 -10.28
CA HIS A 178 4.68 17.31 -11.08
C HIS A 178 6.11 17.56 -10.53
N TYR A 179 6.67 16.60 -9.81
CA TYR A 179 8.05 16.52 -9.36
C TYR A 179 8.94 15.68 -10.32
N PHE A 180 8.37 15.00 -11.31
CA PHE A 180 9.10 14.15 -12.26
C PHE A 180 9.63 14.86 -13.51
N GLU A 181 9.23 16.11 -13.78
CA GLU A 181 9.77 16.91 -14.89
C GLU A 181 10.96 17.78 -14.42
N ILE A 182 11.83 17.25 -13.55
CA ILE A 182 13.03 17.94 -13.11
C ILE A 182 14.22 17.11 -13.56
N ASP A 183 14.79 17.51 -14.70
CA ASP A 183 16.13 17.08 -15.15
C ASP A 183 17.15 17.36 -14.04
N ASP A 184 17.88 16.32 -13.67
CA ASP A 184 19.18 16.27 -12.99
C ASP A 184 19.51 17.23 -11.82
N ALA A 185 19.98 16.62 -10.73
CA ALA A 185 20.73 17.19 -9.59
C ALA A 185 20.01 18.21 -8.68
N HIS A 186 18.84 18.75 -9.02
CA HIS A 186 18.12 19.74 -8.18
C HIS A 186 17.08 19.15 -7.23
N TYR A 187 16.88 17.83 -7.24
CA TYR A 187 15.87 17.15 -6.42
C TYR A 187 16.19 17.22 -4.91
N GLU A 188 17.47 17.03 -4.56
CA GLU A 188 17.92 17.03 -3.16
C GLU A 188 17.87 18.44 -2.54
N VAL A 189 18.15 19.47 -3.33
CA VAL A 189 18.21 20.87 -2.86
C VAL A 189 16.80 21.43 -2.60
N ARG A 190 15.80 21.13 -3.43
CA ARG A 190 14.42 21.67 -3.25
C ARG A 190 13.59 20.95 -2.19
N CYS A 191 13.82 19.65 -1.95
CA CYS A 191 13.16 18.94 -0.86
C CYS A 191 13.53 19.54 0.51
N ARG A 192 14.71 20.15 0.64
CA ARG A 192 15.14 20.87 1.85
C ARG A 192 14.34 22.17 2.03
N ASP A 193 14.28 23.01 1.00
CA ASP A 193 13.59 24.31 1.05
C ASP A 193 12.08 24.19 1.31
N LYS A 194 11.47 23.08 0.89
CA LYS A 194 10.05 22.79 1.07
C LYS A 194 9.76 21.72 2.11
N ARG A 195 10.74 21.32 2.93
CA ARG A 195 10.60 20.22 3.90
C ARG A 195 9.38 20.42 4.79
N ASP A 196 9.24 21.61 5.37
CA ASP A 196 8.16 21.90 6.32
C ASP A 196 6.79 21.94 5.61
N GLU A 197 6.75 22.39 4.35
CA GLU A 197 5.54 22.34 3.50
C GLU A 197 5.15 20.89 3.19
N VAL A 198 6.11 20.05 2.80
CA VAL A 198 5.88 18.63 2.50
C VAL A 198 5.48 17.87 3.76
N SER A 199 6.18 18.10 4.87
CA SER A 199 5.91 17.46 6.17
C SER A 199 4.51 17.80 6.66
N SER A 200 4.14 19.08 6.68
CA SER A 200 2.80 19.52 7.08
C SER A 200 1.71 18.97 6.17
N SER A 201 1.93 18.97 4.85
CA SER A 201 0.98 18.39 3.87
C SER A 201 0.78 16.88 4.07
N LEU A 202 1.85 16.11 4.24
CA LEU A 202 1.77 14.66 4.48
C LEU A 202 1.08 14.34 5.82
N LYS A 203 1.40 15.10 6.88
CA LYS A 203 0.71 14.97 8.17
C LYS A 203 -0.78 15.26 8.03
N GLN A 204 -1.15 16.35 7.36
CA GLN A 204 -2.55 16.71 7.16
C GLN A 204 -3.32 15.65 6.36
N LYS A 205 -2.72 15.13 5.29
CA LYS A 205 -3.29 14.01 4.52
C LYS A 205 -3.48 12.77 5.40
N ALA A 206 -2.47 12.42 6.21
CA ALA A 206 -2.51 11.28 7.10
C ALA A 206 -3.62 11.40 8.17
N ILE A 207 -3.79 12.59 8.74
CA ILE A 207 -4.83 12.91 9.73
C ILE A 207 -6.22 12.79 9.10
N LEU A 208 -6.48 13.52 8.01
CA LEU A 208 -7.77 13.53 7.34
C LEU A 208 -8.18 12.14 6.84
N LEU A 209 -7.22 11.37 6.35
CA LEU A 209 -7.48 10.00 5.90
C LEU A 209 -7.88 9.09 7.08
N ALA A 210 -7.23 9.24 8.23
CA ALA A 210 -7.53 8.42 9.41
C ALA A 210 -8.90 8.74 9.99
N GLU A 211 -9.26 10.03 10.04
CA GLU A 211 -10.61 10.48 10.41
C GLU A 211 -11.67 9.92 9.45
N PHE A 212 -11.43 10.01 8.14
CA PHE A 212 -12.32 9.48 7.12
C PHE A 212 -12.50 7.96 7.21
N VAL A 213 -11.41 7.20 7.38
CA VAL A 213 -11.46 5.74 7.56
C VAL A 213 -12.26 5.38 8.79
N SER A 214 -12.06 6.11 9.89
CA SER A 214 -12.84 5.92 11.09
C SER A 214 -14.31 6.19 10.83
N GLU A 215 -14.67 7.32 10.24
CA GLU A 215 -16.05 7.65 9.89
C GLU A 215 -16.69 6.56 9.02
N ALA A 216 -15.99 6.10 7.99
CA ALA A 216 -16.48 5.07 7.06
C ALA A 216 -16.70 3.68 7.72
N MET A 217 -16.02 3.40 8.84
CA MET A 217 -16.00 2.10 9.51
C MET A 217 -16.48 2.15 10.98
N SER A 218 -17.18 3.20 11.40
CA SER A 218 -17.70 3.35 12.78
C SER A 218 -19.13 2.83 13.01
N GLY A 219 -19.70 2.13 12.03
CA GLY A 219 -21.07 1.67 12.03
C GLY A 219 -22.02 2.67 11.35
N LEU A 220 -23.24 2.21 11.07
CA LEU A 220 -24.29 3.03 10.42
C LEU A 220 -25.04 3.95 11.40
N THR A 221 -24.78 3.81 12.71
CA THR A 221 -25.38 4.61 13.77
C THR A 221 -24.28 5.03 14.75
N GLN A 222 -24.38 6.24 15.30
CA GLN A 222 -23.46 6.76 16.33
C GLN A 222 -23.40 5.89 17.61
N GLU A 223 -24.35 4.96 17.76
CA GLU A 223 -24.58 4.17 18.97
C GLU A 223 -23.86 2.81 19.00
N ARG A 224 -23.23 2.38 17.90
CA ARG A 224 -22.52 1.09 17.89
C ARG A 224 -21.06 1.24 18.30
N ASP A 225 -20.67 0.47 19.30
CA ASP A 225 -19.28 0.25 19.65
C ASP A 225 -18.63 -0.64 18.56
N CYS A 226 -17.47 -0.23 18.05
CA CYS A 226 -16.67 -1.08 17.16
C CYS A 226 -15.89 -2.15 17.95
N SER A 227 -16.56 -2.75 18.94
CA SER A 227 -16.01 -3.85 19.74
C SER A 227 -15.85 -5.11 18.88
N LEU A 228 -14.97 -6.02 19.30
CA LEU A 228 -14.71 -7.26 18.57
C LEU A 228 -16.01 -8.04 18.26
N PRO A 229 -16.97 -8.20 19.19
CA PRO A 229 -18.24 -8.88 18.89
C PRO A 229 -19.09 -8.14 17.85
N SER A 230 -19.15 -6.81 17.92
CA SER A 230 -19.91 -5.97 16.97
C SER A 230 -19.33 -6.07 15.56
N VAL A 231 -18.00 -6.11 15.44
CA VAL A 231 -17.31 -6.30 14.15
C VAL A 231 -17.55 -7.72 13.62
N ASP A 232 -17.42 -8.75 14.44
CA ASP A 232 -17.60 -10.14 14.01
C ASP A 232 -19.04 -10.42 13.58
N LEU A 233 -20.03 -9.86 14.29
CA LEU A 233 -21.44 -9.95 13.90
C LEU A 233 -21.69 -9.25 12.54
N HIS A 234 -21.16 -8.05 12.36
CA HIS A 234 -21.29 -7.33 11.10
C HIS A 234 -20.69 -8.09 9.92
N LEU A 235 -19.52 -8.71 10.10
CA LEU A 235 -18.87 -9.51 9.06
C LEU A 235 -19.66 -10.79 8.77
N ALA A 236 -20.24 -11.45 9.78
CA ALA A 236 -21.11 -12.60 9.59
C ALA A 236 -22.37 -12.25 8.78
N ASP A 237 -22.99 -11.10 9.06
CA ASP A 237 -24.13 -10.58 8.28
C ASP A 237 -23.73 -10.32 6.82
N LEU A 238 -22.57 -9.69 6.59
CA LEU A 238 -22.05 -9.46 5.24
C LEU A 238 -21.79 -10.76 4.49
N MET A 239 -21.10 -11.73 5.10
CA MET A 239 -20.82 -13.02 4.46
C MET A 239 -22.10 -13.78 4.13
N THR A 240 -23.11 -13.70 5.00
CA THR A 240 -24.43 -14.30 4.78
C THR A 240 -25.16 -13.63 3.61
N ALA A 241 -25.17 -12.29 3.56
CA ALA A 241 -25.79 -11.53 2.48
C ALA A 241 -25.09 -11.76 1.13
N LEU A 242 -23.77 -11.85 1.13
CA LEU A 242 -22.95 -12.11 -0.06
C LEU A 242 -22.95 -13.58 -0.48
N LYS A 243 -23.31 -14.49 0.43
CA LYS A 243 -23.15 -15.94 0.32
C LYS A 243 -21.70 -16.36 0.00
N SER A 244 -20.74 -15.60 0.53
CA SER A 244 -19.31 -15.78 0.29
C SER A 244 -18.51 -15.30 1.50
N ASN A 245 -17.33 -15.88 1.73
CA ASN A 245 -16.34 -15.33 2.65
C ASN A 245 -15.48 -14.22 2.02
N LEU A 246 -15.58 -13.98 0.71
CA LEU A 246 -14.92 -12.86 0.03
C LEU A 246 -15.71 -11.57 0.28
N VAL A 247 -15.16 -10.68 1.11
CA VAL A 247 -15.79 -9.42 1.50
C VAL A 247 -14.99 -8.26 0.92
N GLY A 248 -15.62 -7.48 0.03
CA GLY A 248 -15.04 -6.23 -0.46
C GLY A 248 -14.84 -5.25 0.70
N LEU A 249 -13.64 -4.66 0.81
CA LEU A 249 -13.28 -3.86 1.97
C LEU A 249 -14.17 -2.61 2.15
N GLY A 250 -14.70 -2.05 1.06
CA GLY A 250 -15.62 -0.92 1.07
C GLY A 250 -17.03 -1.26 1.60
N PHE A 251 -17.40 -2.55 1.65
CA PHE A 251 -18.66 -2.98 2.28
C PHE A 251 -18.59 -3.04 3.81
N VAL A 252 -17.39 -3.11 4.39
CA VAL A 252 -17.21 -3.15 5.84
C VAL A 252 -17.50 -1.76 6.40
N LYS A 253 -18.61 -1.63 7.15
CA LYS A 253 -19.06 -0.39 7.80
C LYS A 253 -18.80 -0.36 9.29
N CYS A 254 -18.55 -1.51 9.91
CA CYS A 254 -18.14 -1.64 11.31
C CYS A 254 -16.81 -2.38 11.35
N GLY A 255 -15.72 -1.67 11.66
CA GLY A 255 -14.35 -2.21 11.61
C GLY A 255 -13.59 -1.98 12.91
N GLY A 256 -12.76 -2.96 13.29
CA GLY A 256 -11.83 -2.86 14.39
C GLY A 256 -10.46 -2.38 13.93
N SER A 257 -9.42 -2.69 14.70
CA SER A 257 -8.02 -2.34 14.37
C SER A 257 -7.59 -2.88 12.99
N LEU A 258 -7.90 -4.14 12.68
CA LEU A 258 -7.51 -4.76 11.42
C LEU A 258 -8.19 -4.11 10.21
N GLU A 259 -9.52 -4.05 10.22
CA GLU A 259 -10.30 -3.58 9.08
C GLU A 259 -9.97 -2.12 8.75
N ARG A 260 -9.81 -1.28 9.80
CA ARG A 260 -9.44 0.13 9.65
C ARG A 260 -8.01 0.29 9.14
N ALA A 261 -7.04 -0.46 9.66
CA ALA A 261 -5.67 -0.40 9.16
C ALA A 261 -5.57 -0.84 7.68
N LEU A 262 -6.32 -1.87 7.29
CA LEU A 262 -6.41 -2.31 5.90
C LEU A 262 -6.97 -1.20 5.00
N LEU A 263 -8.09 -0.57 5.39
CA LEU A 263 -8.69 0.48 4.56
C LEU A 263 -7.79 1.71 4.49
N TYR A 264 -7.17 2.09 5.61
CA TYR A 264 -6.19 3.18 5.64
C TYR A 264 -5.03 2.93 4.69
N LYS A 265 -4.41 1.74 4.76
CA LYS A 265 -3.29 1.37 3.90
C LYS A 265 -3.67 1.44 2.43
N VAL A 266 -4.81 0.86 2.05
CA VAL A 266 -5.34 0.90 0.69
C VAL A 266 -5.45 2.32 0.18
N LEU A 267 -6.12 3.17 0.95
CA LEU A 267 -6.42 4.53 0.54
C LEU A 267 -5.16 5.42 0.56
N ALA A 268 -4.24 5.18 1.50
CA ALA A 268 -2.95 5.85 1.57
C ALA A 268 -2.11 5.56 0.32
N ASP A 269 -1.95 4.28 -0.04
CA ASP A 269 -1.20 3.88 -1.23
C ASP A 269 -1.83 4.46 -2.49
N ARG A 270 -3.17 4.46 -2.56
CA ARG A 270 -3.87 5.00 -3.73
C ARG A 270 -3.84 6.53 -3.84
N SER A 271 -3.57 7.22 -2.74
CA SER A 271 -3.45 8.68 -2.69
C SER A 271 -1.99 9.17 -2.66
N GLY A 272 -1.01 8.27 -2.71
CA GLY A 272 0.41 8.60 -2.69
C GLY A 272 0.93 9.01 -1.32
N LEU A 273 0.27 8.60 -0.24
CA LEU A 273 0.75 8.81 1.13
C LEU A 273 1.70 7.67 1.52
N PRO A 274 2.99 7.93 1.84
CA PRO A 274 3.94 6.90 2.27
C PRO A 274 3.48 6.23 3.57
N CYS A 275 3.03 4.98 3.45
CA CYS A 275 2.43 4.23 4.55
C CYS A 275 2.95 2.79 4.56
N ALA A 276 3.27 2.26 5.73
CA ALA A 276 3.50 0.83 5.97
C ALA A 276 2.33 0.25 6.76
N LEU A 277 1.93 -0.98 6.45
CA LEU A 277 0.94 -1.73 7.22
C LEU A 277 1.67 -2.79 8.04
N HIS A 278 1.38 -2.82 9.33
CA HIS A 278 1.89 -3.82 10.25
C HIS A 278 0.74 -4.65 10.78
N ARG A 279 1.00 -5.94 10.94
CA ARG A 279 0.04 -6.90 11.47
C ARG A 279 0.71 -7.82 12.47
N ALA A 280 0.09 -7.92 13.63
CA ALA A 280 0.45 -8.84 14.68
C ALA A 280 -0.34 -10.15 14.55
N THR A 281 0.10 -11.18 15.25
CA THR A 281 -0.46 -12.53 15.08
C THR A 281 -1.80 -12.70 15.79
N SER A 282 -2.07 -11.87 16.81
CA SER A 282 -3.39 -11.72 17.44
C SER A 282 -4.49 -11.17 16.51
N GLY A 283 -4.14 -10.76 15.29
CA GLY A 283 -5.05 -10.09 14.37
C GLY A 283 -5.08 -8.58 14.52
N HIS A 284 -4.33 -8.03 15.48
CA HIS A 284 -4.12 -6.59 15.64
C HIS A 284 -3.32 -6.02 14.45
N ALA A 285 -3.64 -4.82 14.00
CA ALA A 285 -2.93 -4.17 12.90
C ALA A 285 -2.91 -2.65 13.03
N TRP A 286 -1.86 -2.02 12.51
CA TRP A 286 -1.69 -0.58 12.52
C TRP A 286 -0.96 -0.11 11.27
N CYS A 287 -1.08 1.18 11.00
CA CYS A 287 -0.38 1.84 9.91
C CYS A 287 0.69 2.77 10.47
N GLU A 288 1.85 2.78 9.83
CA GLU A 288 2.90 3.75 10.10
C GLU A 288 3.09 4.64 8.87
N VAL A 289 3.20 5.95 9.06
CA VAL A 289 3.45 6.91 7.98
C VAL A 289 4.85 7.50 8.09
N ALA A 290 5.43 7.80 6.95
CA ALA A 290 6.76 8.38 6.85
C ALA A 290 6.65 9.85 6.45
N VAL A 291 7.08 10.73 7.35
CA VAL A 291 7.04 12.18 7.21
C VAL A 291 8.49 12.70 7.27
N PRO A 292 8.94 13.58 6.35
CA PRO A 292 10.28 14.15 6.40
C PRO A 292 10.39 15.10 7.59
N GLU A 293 11.09 14.68 8.63
CA GLU A 293 11.40 15.47 9.82
C GLU A 293 12.84 15.27 10.22
N LEU A 294 13.44 16.27 10.88
CA LEU A 294 14.73 16.10 11.52
C LEU A 294 14.57 15.28 12.79
N ASP A 295 15.50 14.37 13.03
CA ASP A 295 15.67 13.82 14.38
C ASP A 295 16.13 14.96 15.30
N PRO A 296 15.50 15.17 16.47
CA PRO A 296 15.98 16.16 17.44
C PRO A 296 17.44 15.95 17.88
N GLU A 297 18.00 14.74 17.69
CA GLU A 297 19.42 14.45 17.97
C GLU A 297 20.36 14.77 16.79
N ASP A 298 19.82 14.95 15.57
CA ASP A 298 20.62 15.33 14.40
C ASP A 298 20.89 16.84 14.41
N SER A 299 22.15 17.24 14.38
CA SER A 299 22.54 18.64 14.19
C SER A 299 22.17 19.12 12.78
N GLU A 300 21.90 20.42 12.59
CA GLU A 300 21.70 21.05 11.26
C GLU A 300 22.88 20.80 10.30
N GLN A 301 24.06 20.43 10.81
CA GLN A 301 25.24 20.08 10.01
C GLN A 301 25.27 18.61 9.56
N THR A 302 24.46 17.73 10.18
CA THR A 302 24.27 16.33 9.77
C THR A 302 23.29 16.21 8.58
N GLU A 303 22.74 17.33 8.11
CA GLU A 303 21.80 17.47 6.98
C GLU A 303 22.36 16.96 5.63
N GLU A 304 23.67 16.77 5.51
CA GLU A 304 24.29 16.17 4.32
C GLU A 304 23.95 14.67 4.15
N ASN A 305 23.59 13.98 5.23
CA ASN A 305 23.27 12.55 5.23
C ASN A 305 21.76 12.26 5.19
N TYR A 306 20.95 13.18 4.67
CA TYR A 306 19.58 12.84 4.30
C TYR A 306 19.65 11.79 3.17
N PRO A 307 19.24 10.52 3.36
CA PRO A 307 19.12 9.65 2.21
C PRO A 307 17.92 10.17 1.44
N ALA A 308 18.17 10.87 0.32
CA ALA A 308 17.18 11.40 -0.60
C ALA A 308 16.20 10.33 -1.16
N GLY A 309 16.31 9.06 -0.74
CA GLY A 309 15.47 7.97 -1.21
C GLY A 309 14.74 7.12 -0.16
N LEU A 310 14.81 7.39 1.14
CA LEU A 310 14.06 6.56 2.11
C LEU A 310 13.46 7.38 3.26
N LEU A 311 12.26 7.92 3.04
CA LEU A 311 11.36 8.32 4.13
C LEU A 311 11.16 7.12 5.06
N ARG A 312 11.66 7.21 6.30
CA ARG A 312 11.44 6.18 7.33
C ARG A 312 10.13 6.47 8.04
N ALA A 313 9.33 5.43 8.28
CA ALA A 313 8.10 5.57 9.05
C ALA A 313 8.42 6.04 10.48
N ASN A 314 7.94 7.23 10.83
CA ASN A 314 8.22 7.91 12.10
C ASN A 314 6.96 8.16 12.94
N TYR A 315 5.77 7.91 12.38
CA TYR A 315 4.51 8.02 13.11
C TYR A 315 3.67 6.76 12.98
N VAL A 316 3.10 6.31 14.10
CA VAL A 316 1.96 5.37 14.14
C VAL A 316 0.68 6.18 14.01
N VAL A 317 -0.21 5.76 13.12
CA VAL A 317 -1.52 6.38 12.91
C VAL A 317 -2.52 5.75 13.88
N ASP A 318 -3.11 6.57 14.74
CA ASP A 318 -4.23 6.14 15.58
C ASP A 318 -5.50 6.06 14.73
N LEU A 319 -6.09 4.87 14.64
CA LEU A 319 -7.32 4.58 13.91
C LEU A 319 -8.45 4.10 14.84
N THR A 320 -8.16 3.95 16.13
CA THR A 320 -9.05 3.26 17.09
C THR A 320 -9.42 4.15 18.26
N GLU A 321 -8.46 4.70 19.01
CA GLU A 321 -8.76 5.47 20.22
C GLU A 321 -9.08 6.93 19.92
N ARG A 322 -8.23 7.57 19.13
CA ARG A 322 -8.39 8.96 18.67
C ARG A 322 -8.01 9.05 17.20
N PRO A 323 -8.92 8.62 16.30
CA PRO A 323 -8.70 8.66 14.86
C PRO A 323 -8.13 9.99 14.39
N GLY A 324 -7.09 9.95 13.57
CA GLY A 324 -6.41 11.14 13.08
C GLY A 324 -5.13 11.48 13.85
N ARG A 325 -4.97 11.00 15.09
CA ARG A 325 -3.77 11.32 15.87
C ARG A 325 -2.53 10.60 15.31
N LEU A 326 -1.48 11.36 15.05
CA LEU A 326 -0.16 10.83 14.72
C LEU A 326 0.68 10.71 16.00
N LEU A 327 1.14 9.50 16.30
CA LEU A 327 1.94 9.19 17.48
C LEU A 327 3.39 8.93 17.06
N PRO A 328 4.39 9.67 17.57
CA PRO A 328 5.79 9.38 17.29
C PRO A 328 6.12 7.92 17.60
N ARG A 329 6.80 7.26 16.67
CA ARG A 329 7.17 5.84 16.79
C ARG A 329 8.00 5.63 18.05
N GLY A 330 7.71 4.56 18.79
CA GLY A 330 8.45 4.20 20.00
C GLY A 330 8.00 4.92 21.28
N CYS A 331 7.05 5.86 21.20
CA CYS A 331 6.48 6.44 22.42
C CYS A 331 5.56 5.45 23.13
N PHE A 332 5.46 5.51 24.46
CA PHE A 332 4.62 4.59 25.25
C PHE A 332 3.15 4.52 24.77
N LYS A 333 2.63 5.63 24.24
CA LYS A 333 1.26 5.71 23.72
C LYS A 333 1.04 4.81 22.50
N THR A 334 2.07 4.52 21.70
CA THR A 334 1.91 3.63 20.54
C THR A 334 1.66 2.18 20.95
N GLN A 335 2.07 1.75 22.15
CA GLN A 335 1.87 0.35 22.59
C GLN A 335 0.39 -0.05 22.61
N ARG A 336 -0.51 0.89 22.94
CA ARG A 336 -1.96 0.64 22.91
C ARG A 336 -2.50 0.43 21.49
N ILE A 337 -1.85 1.04 20.50
CA ILE A 337 -2.20 0.93 19.07
C ILE A 337 -1.44 -0.18 18.36
N CYS A 338 -0.25 -0.56 18.81
CA CYS A 338 0.56 -1.62 18.20
C CYS A 338 0.36 -2.99 18.86
N GLY A 339 -0.32 -3.05 20.00
CA GLY A 339 -0.46 -4.26 20.81
C GLY A 339 0.78 -4.55 21.67
N PRO A 340 0.77 -5.66 22.43
CA PRO A 340 1.87 -6.02 23.32
C PRO A 340 3.13 -6.36 22.52
N THR A 341 4.30 -5.99 23.05
CA THR A 341 5.61 -6.23 22.41
C THR A 341 5.95 -7.70 22.20
N CYS A 342 5.31 -8.62 22.93
CA CYS A 342 5.47 -10.05 22.74
C CYS A 342 4.64 -10.65 21.62
N ASP A 343 3.77 -9.87 20.97
CA ASP A 343 3.07 -10.33 19.79
C ASP A 343 4.03 -10.33 18.61
N ALA A 344 4.37 -11.54 18.14
CA ALA A 344 5.30 -11.69 17.03
C ALA A 344 4.75 -10.95 15.80
N ARG A 345 5.64 -10.35 15.00
CA ARG A 345 5.22 -9.79 13.70
C ARG A 345 4.87 -10.94 12.79
N TYR A 346 3.70 -10.85 12.15
CA TYR A 346 3.36 -11.84 11.14
C TYR A 346 4.33 -11.72 9.95
N THR A 347 4.89 -12.86 9.54
CA THR A 347 5.58 -12.97 8.25
C THR A 347 4.87 -14.05 7.44
N ALA A 348 4.65 -13.79 6.14
CA ALA A 348 3.96 -14.76 5.27
C ALA A 348 4.67 -16.11 5.15
N ARG A 349 5.92 -16.20 5.60
CA ARG A 349 6.80 -17.36 5.46
C ARG A 349 6.81 -18.29 6.67
N ALA A 350 6.31 -17.87 7.82
CA ALA A 350 6.27 -18.69 9.03
C ALA A 350 4.94 -18.48 9.77
N PRO A 351 4.29 -19.56 10.22
CA PRO A 351 3.15 -19.42 11.12
C PRO A 351 3.60 -18.70 12.41
N PRO A 352 2.70 -17.94 13.06
CA PRO A 352 2.99 -17.27 14.32
C PRO A 352 3.63 -18.23 15.34
N GLU A 353 4.75 -17.85 15.95
CA GLU A 353 5.09 -18.46 17.23
C GLU A 353 4.01 -18.04 18.23
N VAL A 354 3.44 -19.01 18.95
CA VAL A 354 2.47 -18.72 20.03
C VAL A 354 3.16 -17.78 21.02
N CYS A 355 2.48 -16.68 21.34
CA CYS A 355 2.98 -15.70 22.31
C CYS A 355 3.39 -16.40 23.61
N LYS A 356 4.63 -16.15 24.08
CA LYS A 356 5.21 -16.74 25.30
C LYS A 356 5.07 -15.85 26.54
N CYS A 357 4.27 -14.79 26.45
CA CYS A 357 3.96 -13.95 27.61
C CYS A 357 3.22 -14.80 28.67
N GLN A 358 3.72 -14.80 29.92
CA GLN A 358 2.96 -15.30 31.06
C GLN A 358 1.83 -14.29 31.36
N ASP A 359 0.61 -14.80 31.55
CA ASP A 359 -0.60 -14.03 31.86
C ASP A 359 -0.45 -13.17 33.13
#